data_AF-A0A8E2JAV8-F1
#
_entry.id   AF-A0A8E2JAV8-F1
#
_cell.length_a   1.000
_cell.length_b   1.000
_cell.length_c   1.000
_cell.angle_alpha   90.00
_cell.angle_beta   90.00
_cell.angle_gamma   90.00
#
_symmetry.space_group_name_H-M   'P 1'
#
loop_
_entity.id
_entity.type
_entity.pdbx_description
1 polymer ?
#
loop_
_entity_poly.entity_id
_entity_poly.type
_entity_poly.pdbx_seq_one_letter_code
_entity_poly.pdbx_strand_id
1 'polypeptide(L)'
;MSTVQSSNPIWTFLSLNPVQPVIVFPSASDASRFLAQYHSQNPSQKGAHIPLTHPHHVRLPLPNGLEYVRGAENGETTFVFKKKEEGEHWLKSLGGLGMMHVDGKKDHERAVFIGTRR
;
A
#
# COMPACT_ATOMS: atom_id res chain seq x y z
N MET A 1 9.82 -10.53 -18.89
CA MET A 1 8.98 -9.41 -18.44
C MET A 1 9.71 -8.74 -17.30
N SER A 2 10.31 -7.57 -17.54
CA SER A 2 11.09 -6.85 -16.53
C SER A 2 10.13 -6.28 -15.49
N THR A 3 10.17 -6.80 -14.26
CA THR A 3 9.55 -6.17 -13.10
C THR A 3 10.25 -4.83 -12.89
N VAL A 4 9.63 -3.75 -13.35
CA VAL A 4 10.11 -2.41 -13.08
C VAL A 4 9.97 -2.21 -11.57
N GLN A 5 11.08 -2.30 -10.83
CA GLN A 5 11.08 -2.02 -9.40
C GLN A 5 10.69 -0.56 -9.20
N SER A 6 9.47 -0.35 -8.70
CA SER A 6 9.08 0.95 -8.17
C SER A 6 9.98 1.25 -6.97
N SER A 7 10.46 2.49 -6.86
CA SER A 7 11.28 2.93 -5.75
C SER A 7 10.53 2.69 -4.42
N ASN A 8 11.26 2.29 -3.37
CA ASN A 8 10.65 2.00 -2.08
C ASN A 8 9.93 3.27 -1.55
N PRO A 9 8.72 3.11 -0.99
CA PRO A 9 8.01 4.23 -0.40
C PRO A 9 8.78 4.73 0.82
N ILE A 10 8.78 6.05 1.03
CA ILE A 10 9.42 6.67 2.20
C ILE A 10 8.51 6.56 3.42
N TRP A 11 7.20 6.80 3.25
CA TRP A 11 6.19 6.69 4.30
C TRP A 11 4.91 6.08 3.76
N THR A 12 4.16 5.45 4.65
CA THR A 12 2.78 5.01 4.39
C THR A 12 1.92 5.38 5.59
N PHE A 13 0.65 5.73 5.36
CA PHE A 13 -0.31 6.02 6.44
C PHE A 13 -1.75 5.91 5.95
N LEU A 14 -2.71 6.00 6.87
CA LEU A 14 -4.15 6.11 6.57
C LEU A 14 -4.60 7.56 6.69
N SER A 15 -4.99 8.21 5.59
CA SER A 15 -5.71 9.49 5.64
C SER A 15 -7.11 9.23 6.21
N LEU A 16 -7.64 10.16 7.02
CA LEU A 16 -8.99 10.02 7.60
C LEU A 16 -10.05 10.81 6.83
N ASN A 17 -9.66 11.77 5.98
CA ASN A 17 -10.58 12.63 5.22
C ASN A 17 -10.13 12.79 3.76
N PRO A 18 -10.67 12.00 2.81
CA PRO A 18 -11.45 10.77 3.05
C PRO A 18 -10.57 9.63 3.62
N VAL A 19 -11.22 8.59 4.18
CA VAL A 19 -10.52 7.42 4.72
C VAL A 19 -9.86 6.61 3.61
N GLN A 20 -8.53 6.73 3.45
CA GLN A 20 -7.79 6.15 2.33
C GLN A 20 -6.33 5.84 2.70
N PRO A 21 -5.77 4.70 2.27
CA PRO A 21 -4.33 4.48 2.34
C PRO A 21 -3.58 5.50 1.47
N VAL A 22 -2.48 6.01 2.00
CA VAL A 22 -1.59 6.93 1.31
C VAL A 22 -0.19 6.35 1.34
N ILE A 23 0.42 6.22 0.17
CA ILE A 23 1.80 5.81 -0.01
C ILE A 23 2.59 7.02 -0.50
N VAL A 24 3.67 7.35 0.18
CA VAL A 24 4.53 8.49 -0.12
C VAL A 24 5.81 7.98 -0.77
N PHE A 25 6.13 8.49 -1.95
CA PHE A 25 7.32 8.14 -2.72
C PHE A 25 8.38 9.24 -2.66
N PRO A 26 9.67 8.91 -2.89
CA PRO A 26 10.75 9.90 -2.86
C PRO A 26 10.66 10.92 -4.02
N SER A 27 9.97 10.60 -5.12
CA SER A 27 9.79 11.51 -6.25
C SER A 27 8.40 11.39 -6.88
N ALA A 28 7.95 12.43 -7.59
CA ALA A 28 6.67 12.43 -8.31
C ALA A 28 6.67 11.41 -9.46
N SER A 29 7.85 11.18 -10.06
CA SER A 29 8.07 10.16 -11.08
C SER A 29 7.85 8.75 -10.54
N ASP A 30 8.31 8.47 -9.32
CA ASP A 30 8.09 7.18 -8.67
C ASP A 30 6.62 6.96 -8.30
N ALA A 31 5.96 7.99 -7.75
CA ALA A 31 4.52 7.96 -7.49
C ALA A 31 3.74 7.67 -8.77
N SER A 32 4.07 8.35 -9.88
CA SER A 32 3.41 8.16 -11.18
C SER A 32 3.64 6.77 -11.75
N ARG A 33 4.86 6.24 -11.64
CA ARG A 33 5.21 4.89 -12.08
C ARG A 33 4.44 3.84 -11.29
N PHE A 34 4.40 3.97 -9.96
CA PHE A 34 3.60 3.09 -9.12
C PHE A 34 2.12 3.16 -9.47
N LEU A 35 1.55 4.36 -9.64
CA LEU A 35 0.13 4.53 -9.98
C LEU A 35 -0.20 3.86 -11.32
N ALA A 36 0.65 4.03 -12.34
CA ALA A 36 0.47 3.39 -13.63
C ALA A 36 0.51 1.85 -13.53
N GLN A 37 1.46 1.31 -12.75
CA GLN A 37 1.53 -0.13 -12.48
C GLN A 37 0.28 -0.61 -11.73
N TYR A 38 -0.16 0.12 -10.71
CA TYR A 38 -1.34 -0.19 -9.92
C TYR A 38 -2.60 -0.24 -10.80
N HIS A 39 -2.81 0.74 -11.69
CA HIS A 39 -3.94 0.71 -12.63
C HIS A 39 -3.84 -0.45 -13.64
N SER A 40 -2.64 -0.78 -14.10
CA SER A 40 -2.44 -1.92 -15.00
C SER A 40 -2.78 -3.26 -14.34
N GLN A 41 -2.55 -3.40 -13.03
CA GLN A 41 -2.85 -4.60 -12.27
C GLN A 41 -4.29 -4.64 -11.74
N ASN A 42 -4.92 -3.46 -11.60
CA ASN A 42 -6.26 -3.30 -11.03
C ASN A 42 -7.14 -2.41 -11.93
N PRO A 43 -7.41 -2.81 -13.19
CA PRO A 43 -8.12 -1.96 -14.16
C PRO A 43 -9.55 -1.58 -13.72
N SER A 44 -10.16 -2.35 -12.82
CA SER A 44 -11.47 -2.10 -12.23
C SER A 44 -11.44 -1.22 -10.98
N GLN A 45 -10.28 -1.03 -10.34
CA GLN A 45 -10.16 -0.22 -9.12
C GLN A 45 -9.95 1.26 -9.47
N LYS A 46 -11.06 1.92 -9.77
CA LYS A 46 -11.13 3.38 -9.90
C LYS A 46 -10.96 4.03 -8.53
N GLY A 47 -10.22 5.15 -8.47
CA GLY A 47 -10.06 5.95 -7.24
C GLY A 47 -8.62 6.08 -6.75
N ALA A 48 -7.70 5.25 -7.23
CA ALA A 48 -6.28 5.51 -7.01
C ALA A 48 -5.83 6.73 -7.81
N HIS A 49 -5.17 7.69 -7.17
CA HIS A 49 -4.76 8.95 -7.79
C HIS A 49 -3.59 9.61 -7.06
N ILE A 50 -2.95 10.56 -7.76
CA ILE A 50 -1.97 11.49 -7.19
C ILE A 50 -2.65 12.85 -7.03
N PRO A 51 -2.71 13.43 -5.81
CA PRO A 51 -3.24 14.77 -5.61
C PRO A 51 -2.32 15.84 -6.23
N LEU A 52 -2.91 16.87 -6.86
CA LEU A 52 -2.14 17.99 -7.43
C LEU A 52 -1.27 18.72 -6.39
N THR A 53 -1.74 18.81 -5.15
CA THR A 53 -1.03 19.48 -4.05
C THR A 53 0.10 18.66 -3.45
N HIS A 54 0.13 17.34 -3.68
CA HIS A 54 1.10 16.42 -3.12
C HIS A 54 1.51 15.39 -4.19
N PRO A 55 2.35 15.79 -5.16
CA PRO A 55 2.66 14.96 -6.34
C PRO A 55 3.44 13.68 -6.01
N HIS A 56 3.96 13.58 -4.77
CA HIS A 56 4.65 12.41 -4.24
C HIS A 56 3.72 11.40 -3.56
N HIS A 57 2.44 11.75 -3.37
CA HIS A 57 1.47 10.93 -2.64
C HIS A 57 0.61 10.16 -3.61
N VAL A 58 0.54 8.85 -3.43
CA VAL A 58 -0.47 8.01 -4.09
C VAL A 58 -1.53 7.67 -3.06
N ARG A 59 -2.76 8.13 -3.32
CA ARG A 59 -3.94 7.75 -2.55
C ARG A 59 -4.56 6.51 -3.19
N LEU A 60 -4.85 5.50 -2.39
CA LEU A 60 -5.49 4.27 -2.84
C LEU A 60 -6.95 4.18 -2.35
N PRO A 61 -7.80 3.41 -3.04
CA PRO A 61 -9.07 2.98 -2.48
C PRO A 61 -8.87 2.27 -1.14
N LEU A 62 -9.85 2.40 -0.24
CA LEU A 62 -9.86 1.62 0.99
C LEU A 62 -9.96 0.13 0.65
N PRO A 63 -9.04 -0.72 1.11
CA PRO A 63 -9.09 -2.12 0.76
C PRO A 63 -10.19 -2.84 1.55
N ASN A 64 -10.82 -3.82 0.89
CA ASN A 64 -11.85 -4.62 1.52
C ASN A 64 -11.29 -5.39 2.72
N GLY A 65 -12.08 -5.46 3.79
CA GLY A 65 -11.72 -6.25 4.97
C GLY A 65 -10.68 -5.60 5.88
N LEU A 66 -10.26 -4.34 5.63
CA LEU A 66 -9.38 -3.63 6.57
C LEU A 66 -10.09 -3.44 7.92
N GLU A 67 -9.45 -3.88 9.01
CA GLU A 67 -9.94 -3.69 10.38
C GLU A 67 -9.29 -2.47 11.02
N TYR A 68 -7.97 -2.43 11.03
CA TYR A 68 -7.20 -1.35 11.62
C TYR A 68 -5.83 -1.21 10.99
N VAL A 69 -5.20 -0.07 11.26
CA VAL A 69 -3.88 0.29 10.76
C VAL A 69 -2.98 0.60 11.95
N ARG A 70 -1.79 0.02 11.98
CA ARG A 70 -0.76 0.27 13.00
C ARG A 70 0.43 0.96 12.35
N GLY A 71 0.75 2.16 12.81
CA GLY A 71 2.01 2.80 12.45
C GLY A 71 3.19 2.15 13.18
N ALA A 72 4.33 2.07 12.51
CA ALA A 72 5.62 1.73 13.10
C ALA A 72 6.53 2.98 13.18
N GLU A 73 7.60 2.90 13.97
CA GLU A 73 8.44 4.06 14.34
C GLU A 73 9.15 4.75 13.16
N ASN A 74 9.22 4.12 11.97
CA ASN A 74 9.95 4.64 10.80
C ASN A 74 9.06 4.98 9.60
N GLY A 75 7.79 5.31 9.83
CA GLY A 75 6.83 5.60 8.75
C GLY A 75 6.42 4.37 7.94
N GLU A 76 6.76 3.19 8.46
CA GLU A 76 6.24 1.91 8.02
C GLU A 76 4.84 1.74 8.62
N THR A 77 3.99 1.02 7.92
CA THR A 77 2.61 0.83 8.34
C THR A 77 2.19 -0.61 8.11
N THR A 78 1.52 -1.16 9.11
CA THR A 78 0.88 -2.47 9.06
C THR A 78 -0.62 -2.27 8.92
N PHE A 79 -1.20 -2.85 7.86
CA PHE A 79 -2.63 -2.90 7.60
C PHE A 79 -3.13 -4.28 7.98
N VAL A 80 -4.05 -4.36 8.94
CA VAL A 80 -4.57 -5.63 9.45
C VAL A 80 -5.96 -5.88 8.91
N PHE A 81 -6.16 -7.08 8.35
CA PHE A 81 -7.37 -7.49 7.66
C PHE A 81 -8.19 -8.50 8.47
N LYS A 82 -9.50 -8.54 8.25
CA LYS A 82 -10.41 -9.53 8.85
C LYS A 82 -9.98 -10.94 8.48
N LYS A 83 -9.60 -11.14 7.22
CA LYS A 83 -9.14 -12.42 6.69
C LYS A 83 -7.78 -12.32 6.02
N LYS A 84 -7.03 -13.42 6.03
CA LYS A 84 -5.71 -13.52 5.40
C LYS A 84 -5.81 -13.27 3.89
N GLU A 85 -6.82 -13.84 3.25
CA GLU A 85 -7.03 -13.76 1.80
C GLU A 85 -7.30 -12.33 1.34
N GLU A 86 -7.91 -11.50 2.18
CA GLU A 86 -8.15 -10.07 1.91
C GLU A 86 -6.82 -9.29 1.91
N GLY A 87 -5.95 -9.57 2.88
CA GLY A 87 -4.61 -9.02 2.94
C GLY A 87 -3.75 -9.45 1.75
N GLU A 88 -3.75 -10.74 1.41
CA GLU A 88 -3.03 -11.27 0.24
C GLU A 88 -3.54 -10.65 -1.07
N HIS A 89 -4.86 -10.52 -1.22
CA HIS A 89 -5.48 -9.88 -2.37
C HIS A 89 -5.05 -8.42 -2.49
N TRP A 90 -5.04 -7.67 -1.36
CA TRP A 90 -4.56 -6.30 -1.37
C TRP A 90 -3.06 -6.21 -1.66
N LEU A 91 -2.21 -7.02 -1.04
CA LEU A 91 -0.77 -7.05 -1.34
C LEU A 91 -0.49 -7.33 -2.83
N LYS A 92 -1.26 -8.26 -3.42
CA LYS A 92 -1.19 -8.53 -4.86
C LYS A 92 -1.57 -7.30 -5.70
N SER A 93 -2.59 -6.55 -5.28
CA SER A 93 -3.00 -5.30 -5.94
C SER A 93 -1.91 -4.22 -5.90
N LEU A 94 -1.03 -4.25 -4.88
CA LEU A 94 0.08 -3.32 -4.73
C LEU A 94 1.30 -3.69 -5.59
N GLY A 95 1.22 -4.77 -6.38
CA GLY A 95 2.30 -5.16 -7.28
C GLY A 95 3.57 -5.59 -6.58
N GLY A 96 3.45 -6.14 -5.36
CA GLY A 96 4.58 -6.56 -4.53
C GLY A 96 5.18 -5.45 -3.68
N LEU A 97 4.55 -4.27 -3.62
CA LEU A 97 4.91 -3.23 -2.66
C LEU A 97 4.36 -3.61 -1.27
N GLY A 98 5.21 -4.24 -0.47
CA GLY A 98 4.92 -4.70 0.89
C GLY A 98 5.17 -6.19 1.09
N MET A 99 4.84 -6.69 2.27
CA MET A 99 4.97 -8.10 2.63
C MET A 99 3.88 -8.53 3.61
N MET A 100 3.45 -9.79 3.55
CA MET A 100 2.67 -10.40 4.64
C MET A 100 3.61 -10.75 5.80
N HIS A 101 3.21 -10.53 7.04
CA HIS A 101 3.96 -11.11 8.17
C HIS A 101 3.71 -12.62 8.25
N VAL A 102 4.78 -13.40 8.43
CA VAL A 102 4.73 -14.89 8.48
C VAL A 102 5.02 -15.44 9.88
N ASP A 103 5.09 -14.58 10.90
CA ASP A 103 5.71 -14.92 12.19
C ASP A 103 4.81 -15.73 13.17
N GLY A 104 3.90 -16.57 12.64
CA GLY A 104 3.12 -17.57 13.39
C GLY A 104 2.12 -17.04 14.44
N LYS A 105 2.07 -15.72 14.68
CA LYS A 105 1.04 -15.09 15.51
C LYS A 105 -0.22 -14.84 14.66
N LYS A 106 -1.39 -15.26 15.13
CA LYS A 106 -2.68 -15.19 14.39
C LYS A 106 -2.99 -13.83 13.74
N ASP A 107 -2.60 -12.73 14.37
CA ASP A 107 -2.87 -11.38 13.82
C ASP A 107 -1.87 -10.96 12.75
N HIS A 108 -0.70 -11.59 12.71
CA HIS A 108 0.37 -11.28 11.76
C HIS A 108 0.09 -11.92 10.39
N GLU A 109 -0.55 -13.10 10.37
CA GLU A 109 -0.88 -13.79 9.11
C GLU A 109 -1.92 -13.06 8.27
N ARG A 110 -2.63 -12.08 8.85
CA ARG A 110 -3.65 -11.25 8.19
C ARG A 110 -3.16 -9.82 7.93
N ALA A 111 -1.86 -9.57 8.11
CA ALA A 111 -1.31 -8.22 8.13
C ALA A 111 -0.41 -7.98 6.91
N VAL A 112 -0.67 -6.89 6.18
CA VAL A 112 0.19 -6.38 5.11
C VAL A 112 1.04 -5.24 5.67
N PHE A 113 2.35 -5.42 5.60
CA PHE A 113 3.33 -4.42 5.99
C PHE A 113 3.83 -3.66 4.75
N ILE A 114 3.86 -2.34 4.84
CA ILE A 114 4.44 -1.45 3.82
C ILE A 114 5.46 -0.56 4.52
N GLY A 115 6.72 -0.63 4.10
CA GLY A 115 7.80 0.10 4.74
C GLY A 115 9.15 -0.14 4.07
N THR A 116 10.18 0.50 4.59
CA THR A 116 11.55 0.45 4.07
C THR A 116 12.34 -0.76 4.51
N ARG A 117 11.88 -1.53 5.51
CA ARG A 117 12.59 -2.71 5.99
C ARG A 117 12.67 -3.81 4.92
N ARG A 118 13.90 -3.96 4.42
CA ARG A 118 14.45 -5.17 3.80
C ARG A 118 14.73 -6.22 4.86
#